data_AF-A0A1W9MKP9-F1
#
_entry.id   AF-A0A1W9MKP9-F1
#
_cell.length_a   1.000
_cell.length_b   1.000
_cell.length_c   1.000
_cell.angle_alpha   90.00
_cell.angle_beta   90.00
_cell.angle_gamma   90.00
#
_symmetry.space_group_name_H-M   'P 1'
#
loop_
_entity.id
_entity.type
_entity.pdbx_description
1 polymer ?
#
loop_
_entity_poly.entity_id
_entity_poly.type
_entity_poly.pdbx_seq_one_letter_code
_entity_poly.pdbx_strand_id
1 'polypeptide(L)'
;DESKYGFKVFKNLISKNLRIYGVNPNADVVLNRKIYKKISEIPEKVDIVVIVVPPKITENIIDECKTLGINKIWMQPGSESGEAIKKAEIFGMNVTYKMCIMLETKKS
;
A
#
# COMPACT_ATOMS: atom_id res chain seq x y z
N ASP A 1 -0.81 3.44 16.64
CA ASP A 1 -2.22 3.52 17.05
C ASP A 1 -2.98 2.40 16.37
N GLU A 2 -3.52 1.48 17.17
CA GLU A 2 -4.20 0.27 16.70
C GLU A 2 -5.61 0.52 16.14
N SER A 3 -6.20 1.66 16.49
CA SER A 3 -7.51 2.06 15.99
C SER A 3 -7.47 2.39 14.50
N LYS A 4 -6.31 2.87 14.01
CA LYS A 4 -6.10 3.31 12.63
C LYS A 4 -6.20 2.16 11.65
N TYR A 5 -6.85 2.45 10.52
CA TYR A 5 -7.10 1.44 9.50
C TYR A 5 -5.83 0.84 8.91
N GLY A 6 -4.78 1.65 8.70
CA GLY A 6 -3.48 1.16 8.24
C GLY A 6 -2.84 0.15 9.19
N PHE A 7 -3.01 0.30 10.50
CA PHE A 7 -2.54 -0.70 11.47
C PHE A 7 -3.31 -2.01 11.35
N LYS A 8 -4.65 -1.93 11.24
CA LYS A 8 -5.52 -3.12 11.08
C LYS A 8 -5.20 -3.90 9.81
N VAL A 9 -5.01 -3.19 8.68
CA VAL A 9 -4.60 -3.78 7.40
C VAL A 9 -3.23 -4.44 7.54
N PHE A 10 -2.24 -3.73 8.09
CA PHE A 10 -0.90 -4.27 8.30
C PHE A 10 -0.92 -5.53 9.17
N LYS A 11 -1.60 -5.48 10.33
CA LYS A 11 -1.78 -6.63 11.24
C LYS A 11 -2.41 -7.83 10.55
N ASN A 12 -3.43 -7.61 9.71
CA ASN A 12 -4.10 -8.68 8.98
C ASN A 12 -3.21 -9.29 7.89
N LEU A 13 -2.42 -8.48 7.17
CA LEU A 13 -1.58 -8.99 6.10
C LEU A 13 -0.36 -9.75 6.64
N ILE A 14 0.26 -9.29 7.74
CA ILE A 14 1.42 -9.99 8.32
C ILE A 14 1.07 -11.35 8.93
N SER A 15 -0.21 -11.61 9.24
CA SER A 15 -0.66 -12.91 9.73
C SER A 15 -0.91 -13.93 8.62
N LYS A 16 -0.71 -13.53 7.36
CA LYS A 16 -0.83 -14.42 6.19
C LYS A 16 0.56 -14.94 5.80
N ASN A 17 0.59 -15.99 4.98
CA ASN A 17 1.83 -16.53 4.44
C ASN A 17 2.38 -15.66 3.28
N LEU A 18 2.61 -14.37 3.56
CA LEU A 18 3.08 -13.36 2.63
C LEU A 18 4.28 -12.61 3.21
N ARG A 19 5.17 -12.13 2.33
CA ARG A 19 6.23 -11.21 2.71
C ARG A 19 5.68 -9.78 2.73
N ILE A 20 5.59 -9.19 3.91
CA ILE A 20 4.93 -7.89 4.12
C ILE A 20 5.92 -6.88 4.69
N TYR A 21 6.03 -5.76 3.98
CA TYR A 21 6.80 -4.57 4.37
C TYR A 21 5.84 -3.44 4.73
N GLY A 22 6.09 -2.77 5.86
CA GLY A 22 5.37 -1.55 6.21
C GLY A 22 6.14 -0.32 5.76
N VAL A 23 5.43 0.68 5.24
CA VAL A 23 6.00 1.98 4.88
C VAL A 23 5.22 3.08 5.60
N ASN A 24 5.91 3.84 6.45
CA ASN A 24 5.35 4.98 7.16
C ASN A 24 6.50 5.91 7.63
N PRO A 25 6.61 7.14 7.09
CA PRO A 25 7.62 8.11 7.52
C PRO A 25 7.65 8.37 9.03
N ASN A 26 6.51 8.22 9.71
CA ASN A 26 6.32 8.57 11.12
C ASN A 26 6.48 7.38 12.09
N ALA A 27 6.91 6.21 11.61
CA ALA A 27 7.13 5.05 12.47
C ALA A 27 8.42 4.32 12.07
N ASP A 28 9.12 3.74 13.06
CA ASP A 28 10.31 2.91 12.83
C ASP A 28 10.01 1.43 13.04
N VAL A 29 9.13 1.11 13.99
CA VAL A 29 8.73 -0.26 14.34
C VAL A 29 7.23 -0.32 14.61
N VAL A 30 6.56 -1.33 14.05
CA VAL A 30 5.15 -1.67 14.33
C VAL A 30 5.04 -3.19 14.41
N LEU A 31 4.39 -3.72 15.45
CA LEU A 31 4.24 -5.17 15.67
C LEU A 31 5.57 -5.94 15.58
N ASN A 32 6.62 -5.39 16.21
CA ASN A 32 7.99 -5.93 16.21
C ASN A 32 8.61 -6.11 14.82
N ARG A 33 8.10 -5.39 13.81
CA ARG A 33 8.64 -5.38 12.45
C ARG A 33 9.17 -4.00 12.10
N LYS A 34 10.28 -3.98 11.37
CA LYS A 34 10.85 -2.77 10.78
C LYS A 34 9.85 -2.12 9.83
N ILE A 35 9.73 -0.80 9.93
CA ILE A 35 8.94 0.05 9.04
C ILE A 35 9.88 0.96 8.28
N TYR A 36 9.70 1.00 6.96
CA TYR A 36 10.51 1.81 6.06
C TYR A 36 9.92 3.20 5.92
N LYS A 37 10.74 4.22 5.64
CA LYS A 37 10.26 5.59 5.48
C LYS A 37 9.68 5.83 4.09
N LYS A 38 10.19 5.10 3.09
CA LYS A 38 9.80 5.17 1.68
C LYS A 38 9.85 3.79 1.03
N ILE A 39 9.16 3.63 -0.10
CA ILE A 39 9.08 2.33 -0.81
C ILE A 39 10.47 1.96 -1.35
N SER A 40 11.23 2.96 -1.80
CA SER A 40 12.61 2.79 -2.30
C SER A 40 13.65 2.29 -1.27
N GLU A 41 13.34 2.26 0.03
CA GLU A 41 14.25 1.67 1.04
C GLU A 41 14.05 0.17 1.24
N ILE A 42 13.01 -0.42 0.64
CA ILE A 42 12.75 -1.84 0.73
C ILE A 42 13.87 -2.57 -0.05
N PRO A 43 14.56 -3.56 0.56
CA PRO A 43 15.76 -4.17 -0.02
C PRO A 43 15.48 -5.11 -1.21
N GLU A 44 14.22 -5.27 -1.58
CA GLU A 44 13.78 -6.16 -2.65
C GLU A 44 12.63 -5.55 -3.43
N LYS A 45 12.42 -6.05 -4.65
CA LYS A 45 11.31 -5.61 -5.50
C LYS A 45 9.98 -6.07 -4.91
N VAL A 46 9.05 -5.13 -4.75
CA VAL A 46 7.70 -5.44 -4.26
C VAL A 46 6.76 -5.79 -5.42
N ASP A 47 5.90 -6.78 -5.18
CA ASP A 47 4.92 -7.22 -6.18
C ASP A 47 3.69 -6.32 -6.24
N ILE A 48 3.19 -5.87 -5.08
CA ILE A 48 1.94 -5.10 -4.91
C ILE A 48 2.16 -4.04 -3.84
N VAL A 49 1.68 -2.81 -4.09
CA VAL A 49 1.62 -1.73 -3.08
C VAL A 49 0.18 -1.55 -2.61
N VAL A 50 -0.05 -1.75 -1.32
CA VAL A 50 -1.36 -1.53 -0.67
C VAL A 50 -1.35 -0.19 0.06
N ILE A 51 -2.15 0.75 -0.44
CA ILE A 51 -2.20 2.14 0.01
C ILE A 51 -3.36 2.33 1.00
N VAL A 52 -3.05 2.91 2.15
CA VAL A 52 -3.98 3.14 3.29
C VAL A 52 -3.85 4.56 3.85
N VAL A 53 -3.44 5.51 3.01
CA VAL A 53 -3.20 6.91 3.36
C VAL A 53 -4.20 7.83 2.63
N PRO A 54 -4.36 9.09 3.05
CA PRO A 54 -5.26 10.03 2.38
C PRO A 54 -4.95 10.21 0.88
N PRO A 55 -5.96 10.54 0.04
CA PRO A 55 -5.81 10.52 -1.41
C PRO A 55 -4.70 11.40 -1.97
N LYS A 56 -4.43 12.55 -1.34
CA LYS A 56 -3.34 13.44 -1.78
C LYS A 56 -1.96 12.79 -1.65
N ILE A 57 -1.76 11.93 -0.65
CA ILE A 57 -0.52 11.19 -0.49
C ILE A 57 -0.49 10.01 -1.47
N THR A 58 -1.63 9.36 -1.71
CA THR A 58 -1.76 8.31 -2.73
C THR A 58 -1.29 8.77 -4.10
N GLU A 59 -1.67 9.98 -4.53
CA GLU A 59 -1.20 10.56 -5.81
C GLU A 59 0.33 10.57 -5.94
N ASN A 60 1.04 10.95 -4.87
CA ASN A 60 2.51 10.95 -4.85
C ASN A 60 3.10 9.54 -4.82
N ILE A 61 2.42 8.61 -4.13
CA ILE A 61 2.82 7.19 -4.09
C ILE A 61 2.73 6.57 -5.49
N ILE A 62 1.76 6.96 -6.31
CA ILE A 62 1.67 6.48 -7.70
C ILE A 62 2.89 6.91 -8.52
N ASP A 63 3.36 8.15 -8.36
CA ASP A 63 4.57 8.63 -9.03
C ASP A 63 5.83 7.90 -8.55
N GLU A 64 5.93 7.60 -7.24
CA GLU A 64 7.01 6.77 -6.69
C GLU A 64 6.95 5.34 -7.27
N CYS A 65 5.77 4.72 -7.31
CA CYS A 65 5.59 3.38 -7.88
C CYS A 65 5.98 3.32 -9.36
N LYS A 66 5.69 4.38 -10.13
CA LYS A 66 6.10 4.48 -11.53
C LYS A 66 7.62 4.50 -11.66
N THR A 67 8.28 5.30 -10.82
CA THR A 67 9.75 5.43 -10.79
C THR A 67 10.41 4.09 -10.42
N LEU A 68 9.80 3.33 -9.52
CA LEU A 68 10.30 2.04 -9.05
C LEU A 68 9.88 0.84 -9.93
N GLY A 69 9.08 1.07 -10.98
CA GLY A 69 8.59 0.01 -11.87
C GLY A 69 7.62 -0.97 -11.18
N ILE A 70 6.86 -0.49 -10.20
CA ILE A 70 5.83 -1.26 -9.49
C ILE A 70 4.50 -1.04 -10.20
N ASN A 71 3.93 -2.12 -10.73
CA ASN A 71 2.77 -2.03 -11.63
C ASN A 71 1.47 -2.56 -11.01
N LYS A 72 1.46 -3.08 -9.77
CA LYS A 72 0.23 -3.53 -9.11
C LYS A 72 -0.06 -2.67 -7.89
N ILE A 73 -1.15 -1.93 -7.95
CA ILE A 73 -1.54 -0.95 -6.93
C ILE A 73 -2.90 -1.34 -6.36
N TRP A 74 -3.00 -1.33 -5.03
CA TRP A 74 -4.24 -1.50 -4.31
C TRP A 74 -4.53 -0.26 -3.47
N MET A 75 -5.55 0.50 -3.82
CA MET A 75 -6.06 1.61 -3.03
C MET A 75 -7.16 1.08 -2.12
N GLN A 76 -6.91 1.03 -0.81
CA GLN A 76 -7.97 0.71 0.16
C GLN A 76 -9.07 1.78 0.12
N PRO A 77 -10.33 1.45 0.47
CA PRO A 77 -11.42 2.41 0.44
C PRO A 77 -11.09 3.69 1.21
N GLY A 78 -11.22 4.84 0.55
CA GLY A 78 -10.90 6.16 1.08
C GLY A 78 -9.46 6.62 0.83
N SER A 79 -8.63 5.80 0.20
CA SER A 79 -7.26 6.21 -0.22
C SER A 79 -7.19 6.62 -1.69
N GLU A 80 -8.23 6.34 -2.47
CA GLU A 80 -8.30 6.68 -3.89
C GLU A 80 -8.68 8.15 -4.13
N SER A 81 -8.18 8.73 -5.23
CA SER A 81 -8.73 9.93 -5.87
C SER A 81 -8.88 9.67 -7.36
N GLY A 82 -9.71 10.48 -8.04
CA GLY A 82 -9.80 10.43 -9.50
C GLY A 82 -8.44 10.66 -10.18
N GLU A 83 -7.61 11.54 -9.62
CA GLU A 83 -6.27 11.82 -10.10
C GLU A 83 -5.34 10.60 -9.91
N ALA A 84 -5.34 9.98 -8.73
CA ALA A 84 -4.50 8.80 -8.48
C ALA A 84 -4.85 7.63 -9.40
N ILE A 85 -6.15 7.38 -9.63
CA ILE A 85 -6.63 6.34 -10.55
C ILE A 85 -6.17 6.66 -11.97
N LYS A 86 -6.42 7.88 -12.45
CA LYS A 86 -6.06 8.32 -13.80
C LYS A 86 -4.54 8.23 -14.04
N LYS A 87 -3.72 8.64 -13.07
CA LYS A 87 -2.25 8.49 -13.15
C LYS A 87 -1.84 7.04 -13.27
N ALA A 88 -2.40 6.17 -12.42
CA ALA A 88 -2.08 4.74 -12.44
C ALA A 88 -2.42 4.11 -13.81
N GLU A 89 -3.57 4.47 -14.39
CA GLU A 89 -3.99 4.04 -15.73
C GLU A 89 -3.04 4.55 -16.83
N ILE A 90 -2.70 5.84 -16.83
CA ILE A 90 -1.74 6.45 -17.79
C ILE A 90 -0.38 5.75 -17.71
N PHE A 91 0.04 5.36 -16.51
CA PHE A 91 1.30 4.66 -16.28
C PHE A 91 1.27 3.17 -16.64
N GLY A 92 0.11 2.64 -17.03
CA GLY A 92 -0.07 1.22 -17.36
C GLY A 92 -0.06 0.30 -16.13
N MET A 93 -0.42 0.82 -14.96
CA MET A 93 -0.50 0.05 -13.72
C MET A 93 -1.85 -0.68 -13.60
N ASN A 94 -1.81 -1.90 -13.08
CA ASN A 94 -2.98 -2.63 -12.62
C ASN A 94 -3.44 -2.05 -11.28
N VAL A 95 -4.45 -1.19 -11.31
CA VAL A 95 -5.02 -0.54 -10.14
C VAL A 95 -6.31 -1.21 -9.69
N THR A 96 -6.39 -1.55 -8.40
CA THR A 96 -7.62 -1.99 -7.72
C THR A 96 -8.00 -0.97 -6.66
N TYR A 97 -9.27 -0.57 -6.64
CA TYR A 97 -9.82 0.41 -5.70
C TYR A 97 -11.26 0.04 -5.35
N LYS A 98 -11.85 0.68 -4.32
CA LYS A 98 -13.19 0.34 -3.75
C LYS A 98 -13.31 -1.06 -3.14
N MET A 99 -12.24 -1.87 -3.14
CA MET A 99 -12.20 -3.21 -2.57
C MET A 99 -11.33 -3.22 -1.32
N CYS A 100 -11.73 -3.99 -0.31
CA CYS A 100 -10.97 -4.15 0.92
C CYS A 100 -10.07 -5.39 0.85
N ILE A 101 -8.74 -5.20 0.88
CA ILE A 101 -7.77 -6.30 0.81
C ILE A 101 -8.00 -7.34 1.93
N MET A 102 -8.42 -6.91 3.12
CA MET A 102 -8.68 -7.83 4.23
C MET A 102 -9.88 -8.72 3.99
N LEU A 103 -10.87 -8.29 3.19
CA LEU A 103 -12.04 -9.11 2.84
C LEU A 103 -11.71 -10.04 1.68
N GLU A 104 -11.00 -9.54 0.66
CA GLU A 104 -10.66 -10.35 -0.51
C GLU A 104 -9.71 -11.49 -0.16
N THR A 105 -8.76 -11.24 0.73
CA THR A 105 -7.82 -12.27 1.18
C THR A 105 -8.37 -13.20 2.26
N LYS A 106 -9.63 -13.04 2.69
CA LYS A 106 -10.33 -14.00 3.58
C LYS A 106 -11.05 -15.10 2.82
N LYS A 107 -11.33 -14.90 1.53
CA LYS A 107 -12.09 -15.84 0.68
C LYS A 107 -11.23 -17.02 0.19
N SER A 108 -10.05 -17.21 0.76
CA SER A 108 -9.02 -18.17 0.32
C SER A 108 -8.61 -19.06 1.48
#